data_AF-A0A1H3N6N8-F1
#
_entry.id   AF-A0A1H3N6N8-F1
#
_cell.length_a   1.000
_cell.length_b   1.000
_cell.length_c   1.000
_cell.angle_alpha   90.00
_cell.angle_beta   90.00
_cell.angle_gamma   90.00
#
_symmetry.space_group_name_H-M   'P 1'
#
loop_
_entity.id
_entity.type
_entity.pdbx_description
1 polymer ?
#
loop_
_entity_poly.entity_id
_entity_poly.type
_entity_poly.pdbx_seq_one_letter_code
_entity_poly.pdbx_strand_id
1 'polypeptide(L)' 'MKDCCEPAAGPPPRGPLRRLLTGLLYAVLAAALGFVLWQQWQA' A
#
# COMPACT_ATOMS: atom_id res chain seq x y z
N MET A 1 33.05 19.27 18.48
CA MET A 1 32.25 18.14 19.02
C MET A 1 30.78 18.54 19.03
N LYS A 2 30.06 18.34 17.93
CA LYS A 2 28.59 18.48 17.91
C LYS A 2 27.98 17.79 16.69
N ASP A 3 28.47 16.59 16.39
CA ASP A 3 27.92 15.69 15.36
C ASP A 3 27.43 14.40 16.04
N CYS A 4 26.74 14.55 17.17
CA CYS A 4 26.17 13.42 17.90
C CYS A 4 24.72 13.23 17.47
N CYS A 5 24.51 12.17 16.70
CA CYS A 5 23.21 11.61 16.34
C CYS A 5 22.47 12.32 15.22
N GLU A 6 22.88 12.02 13.99
CA GLU A 6 21.93 11.89 12.89
C GLU A 6 21.17 10.58 13.12
N PRO A 7 19.88 10.57 13.49
CA PRO A 7 19.14 9.32 13.56
C PRO A 7 18.99 8.84 12.12
N ALA A 8 19.66 7.73 11.80
CA ALA A 8 19.47 6.98 10.56
C ALA A 8 17.97 6.98 10.25
N ALA A 9 17.60 7.59 9.12
CA ALA A 9 16.23 7.76 8.68
C ALA A 9 15.58 6.37 8.52
N GLY A 10 15.04 5.83 9.61
CA GLY A 10 14.12 4.71 9.58
C GLY A 10 12.98 5.08 8.64
N PRO A 11 12.45 4.12 7.86
CA PRO A 11 11.44 4.43 6.85
C PRO A 11 10.34 5.28 7.50
N PRO A 12 9.98 6.43 6.91
CA PRO A 12 9.08 7.38 7.55
C PRO A 12 7.83 6.63 8.01
N PRO A 13 7.38 6.84 9.27
CA PRO A 13 6.27 6.10 9.83
C PRO A 13 5.12 6.17 8.83
N ARG A 14 4.74 5.00 8.29
CA ARG A 14 3.69 4.90 7.28
C ARG A 14 2.41 5.36 7.96
N GLY A 15 2.08 6.64 7.79
CA GLY A 15 0.97 7.27 8.48
C GLY A 15 -0.35 6.55 8.24
N PRO A 16 -1.37 6.78 9.08
CA PRO A 16 -2.68 6.15 8.95
C PRO A 16 -3.28 6.36 7.55
N LEU A 17 -3.04 7.53 6.95
CA LEU A 17 -3.44 7.84 5.57
C LEU A 17 -2.78 6.92 4.53
N ARG A 18 -1.49 6.61 4.69
CA ARG A 18 -0.77 5.72 3.77
C ARG A 18 -1.27 4.29 3.89
N ARG A 19 -1.61 3.83 5.09
CA ARG A 19 -2.29 2.52 5.29
C ARG A 19 -3.66 2.50 4.61
N LEU A 20 -4.44 3.58 4.74
CA LEU A 20 -5.76 3.69 4.10
C LEU A 20 -5.65 3.65 2.57
N LEU A 21 -4.73 4.43 1.99
CA LEU A 21 -4.45 4.43 0.55
C LEU A 21 -3.99 3.06 0.05
N THR A 22 -3.11 2.41 0.82
CA THR A 22 -2.63 1.06 0.49
C THR A 22 -3.78 0.05 0.52
N GLY A 23 -4.65 0.12 1.54
CA GLY A 23 -5.85 -0.70 1.62
C GLY A 23 -6.82 -0.47 0.47
N LEU A 24 -7.03 0.79 0.07
CA LEU A 24 -7.88 1.15 -1.07
C LEU A 24 -7.33 0.56 -2.38
N LEU A 25 -6.01 0.67 -2.59
CA LEU A 25 -5.35 0.09 -3.76
C LEU A 25 -5.52 -1.43 -3.82
N TYR A 26 -5.33 -2.13 -2.69
CA TYR A 26 -5.55 -3.57 -2.63
C TYR A 26 -7.02 -3.95 -2.88
N ALA A 27 -7.97 -3.17 -2.36
CA ALA A 27 -9.40 -3.40 -2.61
C ALA A 27 -9.74 -3.25 -4.10
N VAL A 28 -9.23 -2.21 -4.76
CA VAL A 28 -9.41 -2.02 -6.21
C VAL A 28 -8.78 -3.16 -7.00
N LEU A 29 -7.56 -3.59 -6.65
CA LEU A 29 -6.90 -4.71 -7.31
C LEU A 29 -7.70 -6.00 -7.18
N ALA A 30 -8.18 -6.31 -5.97
CA ALA A 30 -8.97 -7.51 -5.71
C ALA A 30 -10.30 -7.47 -6.50
N ALA A 31 -10.97 -6.32 -6.56
CA ALA A 31 -12.19 -6.15 -7.34
C ALA A 31 -11.94 -6.33 -8.85
N ALA A 32 -10.86 -5.76 -9.38
CA ALA A 32 -10.50 -5.90 -10.79
C ALA A 32 -10.17 -7.36 -11.15
N LEU A 33 -9.38 -8.04 -10.32
CA LEU A 33 -9.05 -9.46 -10.52
C LEU A 33 -10.30 -10.35 -10.42
N GLY A 34 -11.16 -10.11 -9.43
CA GLY A 34 -12.43 -10.83 -9.28
C GLY A 34 -13.35 -10.60 -10.47
N PHE A 35 -13.43 -9.38 -10.98
CA PHE A 35 -14.21 -9.06 -12.19
C PHE A 35 -13.66 -9.78 -13.42
N VAL A 36 -12.34 -9.76 -13.64
CA VAL A 36 -11.72 -10.46 -14.77
C VAL A 36 -11.96 -11.97 -14.67
N LEU A 37 -11.79 -12.55 -13.49
CA LEU A 37 -12.05 -13.97 -13.26
C LEU A 37 -13.52 -14.33 -13.52
N TRP A 38 -14.44 -13.46 -13.07
CA TRP A 38 -15.86 -13.61 -13.35
C TRP A 38 -16.17 -13.55 -14.85
N GLN A 39 -15.55 -12.62 -15.59
CA GLN A 39 -15.68 -12.54 -17.05
C GLN A 39 -15.17 -13.81 -17.73
N GLN A 40 -14.06 -14.39 -17.26
CA GLN A 40 -13.56 -15.66 -17.80
C GLN A 40 -14.50 -16.84 -17.58
N TRP A 41 -15.27 -16.84 -16.50
CA TRP A 41 -16.24 -17.92 -16.25
C TRP A 41 -17.51 -17.81 -17.12
N GLN A 42 -17.81 -16.62 -17.64
CA GLN A 42 -18.93 -16.37 -18.54
C GLN A 42 -18.56 -16.55 -20.03
N ALA A 43 -17.27 -16.66 -20.35
CA ALA A 43 -16.75 -16.89 -21.70
C ALA A 43 -16.63 -18.39 -22.00
#